data_AF-A0A8C2SRP4-F1
#
_entry.id   AF-A0A8C2SRP4-F1
#
_cell.length_a   1.000
_cell.length_b   1.000
_cell.length_c   1.000
_cell.angle_alpha   90.00
_cell.angle_beta   90.00
_cell.angle_gamma   90.00
#
_symmetry.space_group_name_H-M   'P 1'
#
loop_
_entity.id
_entity.type
_entity.pdbx_description
1 polymer ?
#
loop_
_entity_poly.entity_id
_entity_poly.type
_entity_poly.pdbx_seq_one_letter_code
_entity_poly.pdbx_strand_id
1 'polypeptide(L)'
;MEGKGRRRGKGRKTKIQEEEEAERPLRLIRAQFPSPSGWEEPRPFRGGAGMAAVRRGAAALVARLRAALSPRISFPYRVELKEGKKYAWCSCGHSRAQPFCDGSHRTLAPDKAPVRFTAEADGKVWLCACKRTRGPPRCDGSHLRLWEAGSGARR
;
A
#
# COMPACT_ATOMS: atom_id res chain seq x y z
N MET A 1 2.46 51.71 49.09
CA MET A 1 3.42 50.69 48.62
C MET A 1 2.95 50.16 47.27
N GLU A 2 3.28 50.82 46.17
CA GLU A 2 2.93 50.36 44.81
C GLU A 2 4.13 49.66 44.16
N GLY A 3 4.05 48.33 44.06
CA GLY A 3 5.05 47.51 43.38
C GLY A 3 4.81 47.48 41.88
N LYS A 4 5.57 48.28 41.12
CA LYS A 4 5.57 48.24 39.64
C LYS A 4 6.39 47.04 39.14
N GLY A 5 5.71 45.93 38.83
CA GLY A 5 6.29 44.78 38.14
C GLY A 5 6.58 45.08 36.67
N ARG A 6 7.87 45.15 36.29
CA ARG A 6 8.32 45.24 34.89
C ARG A 6 7.98 43.93 34.15
N ARG A 7 6.97 43.95 33.28
CA ARG A 7 6.72 42.86 32.32
C ARG A 7 7.84 42.83 31.28
N ARG A 8 8.63 41.75 31.25
CA ARG A 8 9.61 41.46 30.18
C ARG A 8 8.85 41.23 28.86
N GLY A 9 9.03 42.12 27.89
CA GLY A 9 8.50 41.95 26.55
C GLY A 9 9.20 40.80 25.83
N LYS A 10 8.44 39.78 25.42
CA LYS A 10 8.90 38.78 24.46
C LYS A 10 9.01 39.48 23.10
N GLY A 11 10.23 39.68 22.62
CA GLY A 11 10.48 40.22 21.29
C GLY A 11 9.82 39.33 20.24
N ARG A 12 8.94 39.90 19.41
CA ARG A 12 8.43 39.24 18.21
C ARG A 12 9.61 39.05 17.26
N LYS A 13 9.99 37.80 17.00
CA LYS A 13 10.94 37.47 15.93
C LYS A 13 10.40 38.01 14.62
N THR A 14 11.26 38.55 13.76
CA THR A 14 10.85 39.00 12.44
C THR A 14 10.57 37.77 11.57
N LYS A 15 9.68 37.89 10.58
CA LYS A 15 9.34 36.80 9.65
C LYS A 15 10.58 36.18 9.00
N ILE A 16 11.60 37.01 8.74
CA ILE A 16 12.90 36.61 8.21
C ILE A 16 13.65 35.69 9.19
N GLN A 17 13.60 35.98 10.50
CA GLN A 17 14.24 35.15 11.52
C GLN A 17 13.56 33.79 11.71
N GLU A 18 12.24 33.70 11.51
CA GLU A 18 11.52 32.41 11.52
C GLU A 18 11.80 31.58 10.27
N GLU A 19 11.87 32.22 9.10
CA GLU A 19 12.20 31.55 7.83
C GLU A 19 13.65 31.01 7.85
N GLU A 20 14.60 31.76 8.40
CA GLU A 20 16.00 31.32 8.51
C GLU A 20 16.14 30.14 9.50
N GLU A 21 15.39 30.12 10.60
CA GLU A 21 15.40 29.02 11.58
C GLU A 21 14.80 27.72 11.01
N ALA A 22 13.81 27.83 10.11
CA ALA A 22 13.19 26.68 9.42
C ALA A 22 14.09 26.07 8.32
N GLU A 23 14.97 26.85 7.68
CA GLU A 23 15.89 26.36 6.63
C GLU A 23 17.21 25.77 7.18
N ARG A 24 17.57 26.04 8.43
CA ARG A 24 18.76 25.48 9.10
C ARG A 24 18.88 23.95 9.03
N PRO A 25 17.84 23.15 9.32
CA PRO A 25 17.95 21.69 9.20
C PRO A 25 18.15 21.22 7.75
N LEU A 26 17.55 21.89 6.76
CA LEU A 26 17.71 21.54 5.35
C LEU A 26 19.11 21.88 4.82
N ARG A 27 19.69 23.00 5.26
CA ARG A 27 21.08 23.34 4.94
C ARG A 27 22.09 22.34 5.52
N LEU A 28 21.84 21.84 6.73
CA LEU A 28 22.69 20.82 7.35
C LEU A 28 22.65 19.50 6.56
N ILE A 29 21.46 19.05 6.13
CA ILE A 29 21.30 17.82 5.34
C ILE A 29 22.00 17.94 3.98
N ARG A 30 21.93 19.12 3.35
CA ARG A 30 22.54 19.37 2.02
C ARG A 30 24.07 19.43 2.08
N ALA A 31 24.67 19.71 3.24
CA ALA A 31 26.11 19.65 3.45
C ALA A 31 26.64 18.22 3.66
N GLN A 32 25.78 17.27 4.06
CA GLN A 32 26.19 15.90 4.36
C GLN A 32 26.30 14.99 3.12
N PHE A 33 25.63 15.34 2.02
CA PHE A 33 25.64 14.58 0.77
C PHE A 33 26.23 15.42 -0.38
N PRO A 34 27.56 15.41 -0.57
CA PRO A 34 28.14 16.00 -1.77
C PRO A 34 27.56 15.33 -3.02
N SER A 35 27.26 16.17 -4.02
CA SER A 35 26.71 15.80 -5.32
C SER A 35 27.37 14.53 -5.89
N PRO A 36 26.61 13.60 -6.50
CA PRO A 36 27.14 12.37 -7.05
C PRO A 36 27.81 12.66 -8.40
N SER A 37 28.98 13.30 -8.39
CA SER A 37 29.83 13.48 -9.57
C SER A 37 30.88 12.37 -9.69
N GLY A 38 30.60 11.18 -9.13
CA GLY A 38 31.54 10.06 -9.07
C GLY A 38 30.90 8.68 -9.19
N TRP A 39 29.74 8.57 -9.83
CA TRP A 39 29.24 7.28 -10.30
C TRP A 39 29.62 7.16 -11.77
N GLU A 40 30.68 6.41 -12.05
CA GLU A 40 30.97 5.99 -13.42
C GLU A 40 29.76 5.16 -13.90
N GLU A 41 29.15 5.60 -15.01
CA GLU A 41 28.16 4.80 -15.72
C GLU A 41 28.77 3.43 -16.04
N PRO A 42 28.08 2.31 -15.75
CA PRO A 42 28.57 1.00 -16.14
C PRO A 42 28.69 0.98 -17.66
N ARG A 43 29.92 0.83 -18.17
CA ARG A 43 30.19 0.76 -19.61
C ARG A 43 29.26 -0.30 -20.23
N PRO A 44 28.61 -0.01 -21.36
CA PRO A 44 27.76 -0.99 -22.01
C PRO A 44 28.59 -2.23 -22.33
N PHE A 45 28.19 -3.36 -21.75
CA PHE A 45 28.82 -4.66 -21.97
C PHE A 45 28.66 -5.01 -23.45
N ARG A 46 29.70 -4.78 -24.24
CA ARG A 46 29.75 -5.17 -25.66
C ARG A 46 30.01 -6.68 -25.69
N GLY A 47 28.96 -7.47 -25.49
CA GLY A 47 29.05 -8.93 -25.42
C GLY A 47 27.79 -9.64 -25.95
N GLY A 48 27.89 -10.16 -27.18
CA GLY A 48 27.32 -11.44 -27.61
C GLY A 48 25.80 -11.58 -27.77
N ALA A 49 25.38 -11.92 -28.99
CA ALA A 49 24.01 -12.26 -29.40
C ALA A 49 23.40 -13.53 -28.76
N GLY A 50 23.88 -13.98 -27.59
CA GLY A 50 23.43 -15.22 -26.91
C GLY A 50 22.45 -15.01 -25.75
N MET A 51 22.28 -13.78 -25.24
CA MET A 51 21.48 -13.54 -24.02
C MET A 51 19.97 -13.35 -24.24
N ALA A 52 19.51 -13.19 -25.49
CA ALA A 52 18.09 -12.95 -25.79
C ALA A 52 17.18 -14.18 -25.51
N ALA A 53 17.74 -15.39 -25.45
CA ALA A 53 16.97 -16.62 -25.19
C ALA A 53 16.73 -16.87 -23.69
N VAL A 54 17.71 -16.58 -22.84
CA VAL A 54 17.63 -16.80 -21.38
C VAL A 54 16.62 -15.84 -20.71
N ARG A 55 16.50 -14.61 -21.21
CA ARG A 55 15.57 -13.59 -20.66
C ARG A 55 14.09 -13.94 -20.85
N ARG A 56 13.73 -14.75 -21.86
CA ARG A 56 12.33 -15.15 -22.12
C ARG A 56 11.86 -16.30 -21.21
N GLY A 57 12.76 -17.21 -20.83
CA GLY A 57 12.46 -18.31 -19.90
C GLY A 57 12.26 -17.83 -18.46
N ALA A 58 13.08 -16.88 -18.01
CA ALA A 58 13.02 -16.35 -16.64
C ALA A 58 11.73 -15.57 -16.37
N ALA A 59 11.24 -14.75 -17.30
CA ALA A 59 9.98 -14.01 -17.13
C ALA A 59 8.76 -14.93 -17.02
N ALA A 60 8.69 -15.98 -17.86
CA ALA A 60 7.63 -16.97 -17.80
C ALA A 60 7.70 -17.81 -16.50
N LEU A 61 8.90 -18.20 -16.07
CA LEU A 61 9.11 -18.92 -14.82
C LEU A 61 8.72 -18.05 -13.61
N VAL A 62 9.12 -16.78 -13.58
CA VAL A 62 8.75 -15.83 -12.52
C VAL A 62 7.23 -15.57 -12.49
N ALA A 63 6.57 -15.50 -13.64
CA ALA A 63 5.11 -15.39 -13.71
C ALA A 63 4.42 -16.66 -13.17
N ARG A 64 4.91 -17.86 -13.51
CA ARG A 64 4.41 -19.14 -12.99
C ARG A 64 4.65 -19.30 -11.49
N LEU A 65 5.82 -18.91 -11.01
CA LEU A 65 6.16 -18.93 -9.58
C LEU A 65 5.32 -17.90 -8.81
N ARG A 66 5.09 -16.69 -9.32
CA ARG A 66 4.16 -15.72 -8.69
C ARG A 66 2.71 -16.20 -8.68
N ALA A 67 2.27 -16.91 -9.73
CA ALA A 67 0.95 -17.55 -9.75
C ALA A 67 0.87 -18.72 -8.74
N ALA A 68 1.93 -19.51 -8.59
CA ALA A 68 2.00 -20.63 -7.64
C ALA A 68 2.19 -20.17 -6.18
N LEU A 69 2.88 -19.05 -5.97
CA LEU A 69 3.17 -18.42 -4.68
C LEU A 69 2.20 -17.25 -4.40
N SER A 70 1.01 -17.26 -4.99
CA SER A 70 -0.03 -16.27 -4.67
C SER A 70 -0.19 -16.26 -3.15
N PRO A 71 0.05 -15.12 -2.46
CA PRO A 71 0.10 -15.09 -1.02
C PRO A 71 -1.27 -15.55 -0.53
N ARG A 72 -1.32 -16.79 -0.03
CA ARG A 72 -2.53 -17.39 0.55
C ARG A 72 -3.06 -16.57 1.71
N ILE A 73 -2.27 -15.61 2.18
CA ILE A 73 -2.63 -14.59 3.13
C ILE A 73 -2.90 -13.29 2.39
N SER A 74 -4.18 -13.05 2.13
CA SER A 74 -4.66 -11.75 1.70
C SER A 74 -5.17 -10.99 2.92
N PHE A 75 -4.42 -9.97 3.34
CA PHE A 75 -4.79 -9.07 4.43
C PHE A 75 -6.02 -8.24 4.04
N PRO A 76 -6.92 -7.92 4.99
CA PRO A 76 -8.13 -7.15 4.71
C PRO A 76 -7.80 -5.73 4.23
N TYR A 77 -8.69 -5.18 3.39
CA TYR A 77 -8.56 -3.81 2.89
C TYR A 77 -9.27 -2.83 3.83
N ARG A 78 -8.55 -1.83 4.34
CA ARG A 78 -9.16 -0.69 5.03
C ARG A 78 -9.69 0.29 3.99
N VAL A 79 -11.01 0.47 3.95
CA VAL A 79 -11.67 1.40 3.03
C VAL A 79 -12.53 2.38 3.80
N GLU A 80 -12.64 3.59 3.26
CA GLU A 80 -13.57 4.60 3.74
C GLU A 80 -14.87 4.49 2.93
N LEU A 81 -15.96 4.22 3.64
CA LEU A 81 -17.30 4.15 3.06
C LEU A 81 -18.04 5.44 3.32
N LYS A 82 -18.88 5.83 2.35
CA LYS A 82 -19.79 6.96 2.47
C LYS A 82 -21.21 6.49 2.68
N GLU A 83 -21.91 7.06 3.65
CA GLU A 83 -23.31 6.78 3.97
C GLU A 83 -24.20 6.88 2.72
N GLY A 84 -25.15 5.96 2.59
CA GLY A 84 -26.09 5.91 1.48
C GLY A 84 -25.49 5.50 0.12
N LYS A 85 -24.15 5.38 0.02
CA LYS A 85 -23.50 4.94 -1.21
C LYS A 85 -23.56 3.42 -1.35
N LYS A 86 -23.92 2.96 -2.55
CA LYS A 86 -23.94 1.55 -2.92
C LYS A 86 -22.55 1.11 -3.37
N TYR A 87 -22.10 -0.01 -2.82
CA TYR A 87 -20.83 -0.64 -3.15
C TYR A 87 -21.06 -2.09 -3.60
N ALA A 88 -20.18 -2.57 -4.48
CA ALA A 88 -20.16 -3.95 -4.91
C ALA A 88 -18.83 -4.59 -4.50
N TRP A 89 -18.86 -5.44 -3.47
CA TRP A 89 -17.69 -6.17 -3.00
C TRP A 89 -17.40 -7.36 -3.92
N CYS A 90 -16.14 -7.52 -4.30
CA CYS A 90 -15.70 -8.65 -5.11
C CYS A 90 -15.67 -9.93 -4.26
N SER A 91 -16.41 -10.96 -4.66
CA SER A 91 -16.40 -12.29 -4.04
C SER A 91 -15.50 -13.29 -4.77
N CYS A 92 -15.18 -13.03 -6.05
CA CYS A 92 -14.45 -13.97 -6.91
C CYS A 92 -12.92 -13.92 -6.77
N GLY A 93 -12.35 -12.83 -6.25
CA GLY A 93 -10.90 -12.66 -6.10
C GLY A 93 -10.13 -12.28 -7.38
N HIS A 94 -10.81 -12.24 -8.53
CA HIS A 94 -10.18 -11.92 -9.82
C HIS A 94 -10.25 -10.45 -10.22
N SER A 95 -10.84 -9.59 -9.38
CA SER A 95 -10.95 -8.17 -9.68
C SER A 95 -9.59 -7.48 -9.64
N ARG A 96 -9.34 -6.57 -10.58
CA ARG A 96 -8.16 -5.69 -10.58
C ARG A 96 -8.35 -4.49 -9.65
N ALA A 97 -9.60 -4.15 -9.31
CA ALA A 97 -9.97 -3.02 -8.46
C ALA A 97 -10.40 -3.46 -7.04
N GLN A 98 -9.67 -4.43 -6.47
CA GLN A 98 -9.94 -4.93 -5.12
C GLN A 98 -9.94 -3.80 -4.09
N PRO A 99 -10.88 -3.78 -3.11
CA PRO A 99 -11.82 -4.85 -2.75
C PRO A 99 -13.15 -4.86 -3.52
N PHE A 100 -13.34 -3.94 -4.47
CA PHE A 100 -14.59 -3.79 -5.20
C PHE A 100 -14.61 -4.64 -6.48
N CYS A 101 -15.80 -4.82 -7.04
CA CYS A 101 -16.00 -5.57 -8.27
C CYS A 101 -15.87 -4.66 -9.51
N ASP A 102 -15.02 -5.05 -10.44
CA ASP A 102 -14.82 -4.43 -11.77
C ASP A 102 -15.50 -5.19 -12.92
N GLY A 103 -16.17 -6.30 -12.62
CA GLY A 103 -16.87 -7.13 -13.61
C GLY A 103 -16.09 -8.35 -14.09
N SER A 104 -14.82 -8.53 -13.69
CA SER A 104 -14.01 -9.69 -14.09
C SER A 104 -14.59 -11.04 -13.66
N HIS A 105 -15.53 -11.08 -12.70
CA HIS A 105 -16.24 -12.32 -12.35
C HIS A 105 -17.00 -12.91 -13.54
N ARG A 106 -17.53 -12.09 -14.46
CA ARG A 106 -18.31 -12.60 -15.59
C ARG A 106 -17.52 -13.52 -16.52
N THR A 107 -16.22 -13.26 -16.65
CA THR A 107 -15.31 -14.01 -17.53
C THR A 107 -14.52 -15.07 -16.79
N LEU A 108 -14.06 -14.78 -15.56
CA LEU A 108 -13.14 -15.65 -14.82
C LEU A 108 -13.82 -16.53 -13.77
N ALA A 109 -15.00 -16.15 -13.28
CA ALA A 109 -15.71 -16.85 -12.20
C ALA A 109 -17.23 -16.59 -12.27
N PRO A 110 -17.92 -17.13 -13.30
CA PRO A 110 -19.34 -16.85 -13.55
C PRO A 110 -20.27 -17.36 -12.43
N ASP A 111 -19.80 -18.33 -11.63
CA ASP A 111 -20.47 -18.87 -10.45
C ASP A 111 -20.44 -17.93 -9.22
N LYS A 112 -19.56 -16.92 -9.22
CA LYS A 112 -19.33 -16.02 -8.08
C LYS A 112 -19.82 -14.60 -8.36
N ALA A 113 -21.06 -14.34 -8.00
CA ALA A 113 -21.63 -13.00 -8.06
C ALA A 113 -21.08 -12.07 -6.96
N PRO A 114 -20.83 -10.78 -7.25
CA PRO A 114 -20.39 -9.80 -6.26
C PRO A 114 -21.51 -9.48 -5.25
N VAL A 115 -21.13 -9.20 -4.01
CA VAL A 115 -22.08 -8.84 -2.94
C VAL A 115 -22.30 -7.34 -2.97
N ARG A 116 -23.55 -6.93 -3.22
CA ARG A 116 -23.95 -5.52 -3.20
C ARG A 116 -24.40 -5.14 -1.80
N PHE A 117 -23.93 -4.01 -1.29
CA PHE A 117 -24.34 -3.49 0.00
C PHE A 117 -24.35 -1.96 -0.03
N THR A 118 -25.15 -1.37 0.85
CA THR A 118 -25.19 0.08 1.08
C THR A 118 -24.46 0.35 2.39
N ALA A 119 -23.63 1.39 2.43
CA ALA A 119 -23.01 1.80 3.69
C ALA A 119 -24.04 2.56 4.54
N GLU A 120 -24.21 2.12 5.78
CA GLU A 120 -25.16 2.69 6.75
C GLU A 120 -24.63 3.97 7.41
N ALA A 121 -23.32 4.18 7.43
CA ALA A 121 -22.68 5.34 8.01
C ALA A 121 -21.35 5.65 7.30
N ASP A 122 -20.92 6.90 7.40
CA ASP A 122 -19.58 7.33 7.01
C ASP A 122 -18.54 6.73 7.96
N GLY A 123 -17.57 6.00 7.43
CA GLY A 123 -16.56 5.40 8.29
C GLY A 123 -15.54 4.51 7.61
N LYS A 124 -14.47 4.21 8.36
CA LYS A 124 -13.41 3.30 7.94
C LYS A 124 -13.77 1.88 8.35
N VAL A 125 -13.94 1.00 7.37
CA VAL A 125 -14.25 -0.42 7.60
C VAL A 125 -13.20 -1.33 6.95
N TRP A 126 -13.11 -2.54 7.47
CA TRP A 126 -12.24 -3.58 6.93
C TRP A 126 -13.05 -4.55 6.07
N LEU A 127 -12.80 -4.51 4.75
CA LEU A 127 -13.41 -5.44 3.81
C LEU A 127 -12.55 -6.67 3.59
N CYS A 128 -13.22 -7.82 3.40
CA CYS A 128 -12.55 -9.10 3.22
C CYS A 128 -11.77 -9.16 1.88
N ALA A 129 -10.50 -9.53 1.96
CA ALA A 129 -9.64 -9.71 0.79
C ALA A 129 -9.46 -11.20 0.42
N CYS A 130 -9.42 -12.09 1.42
CA CYS A 130 -9.19 -13.53 1.24
C CYS A 130 -10.38 -14.31 0.66
N LYS A 131 -11.57 -13.71 0.60
CA LYS A 131 -12.83 -14.30 0.10
C LYS A 131 -13.27 -15.57 0.85
N ARG A 132 -12.80 -15.75 2.08
CA ARG A 132 -13.17 -16.86 2.99
C ARG A 132 -13.95 -16.38 4.23
N THR A 133 -14.38 -15.12 4.24
CA THR A 133 -15.22 -14.58 5.33
C THR A 133 -16.56 -15.33 5.39
N ARG A 134 -17.06 -15.57 6.60
CA ARG A 134 -18.42 -16.09 6.84
C ARG A 134 -19.47 -14.98 6.82
N GLY A 135 -19.05 -13.72 7.01
CA GLY A 135 -19.92 -12.55 7.06
C GLY A 135 -19.56 -11.52 5.99
N PRO A 136 -19.80 -11.80 4.69
CA PRO A 136 -19.53 -10.84 3.63
C PRO A 136 -20.36 -9.57 3.83
N PRO A 137 -19.82 -8.37 3.50
CA PRO A 137 -18.52 -8.11 2.86
C PRO A 137 -17.36 -7.86 3.84
N ARG A 138 -17.63 -7.92 5.16
CA ARG A 138 -16.69 -7.53 6.22
C ARG A 138 -15.65 -8.63 6.49
N CYS A 139 -14.50 -8.22 7.02
CA CYS A 139 -13.47 -9.15 7.50
C CYS A 139 -13.87 -9.71 8.87
N ASP A 140 -13.80 -11.03 9.02
CA ASP A 140 -14.10 -11.80 10.24
C ASP A 140 -12.85 -12.48 10.83
N GLY A 141 -11.65 -12.16 10.32
CA GLY A 141 -10.40 -12.82 10.74
C GLY A 141 -10.15 -14.19 10.12
N SER A 142 -11.03 -14.72 9.26
CA SER A 142 -10.83 -16.03 8.61
C SER A 142 -9.53 -16.14 7.79
N HIS A 143 -8.95 -15.01 7.39
CA HIS A 143 -7.65 -14.96 6.70
C HIS A 143 -6.46 -15.39 7.58
N LEU A 144 -6.58 -15.32 8.92
CA LEU A 144 -5.53 -15.75 9.85
C LEU A 144 -5.39 -17.28 9.87
N ARG A 145 -6.49 -18.02 9.73
CA ARG A 145 -6.46 -19.49 9.67
C ARG A 145 -5.77 -20.00 8.39
N LEU A 146 -5.80 -19.20 7.33
CA LEU A 146 -5.05 -19.50 6.10
C LEU A 146 -3.53 -19.29 6.28
N TRP A 147 -3.12 -18.39 7.18
CA TRP A 147 -1.72 -18.23 7.56
C TRP A 147 -1.21 -19.50 8.24
N GLU A 148 -1.93 -20.03 9.22
CA GLU A 148 -1.54 -21.23 9.96
C GLU A 148 -1.50 -22.49 9.08
N ALA A 149 -2.51 -22.68 8.22
CA ALA A 149 -2.56 -23.84 7.32
C ALA A 149 -1.47 -23.81 6.22
N GLY A 150 -0.98 -22.62 5.85
CA GLY A 150 0.04 -22.43 4.82
C GLY A 150 1.48 -22.38 5.33
N SER A 151 1.69 -22.04 6.61
CA SER A 151 3.02 -21.84 7.20
C SER A 151 3.73 -23.11 7.67
N GLY A 152 3.14 -24.29 7.41
CA GLY A 152 3.83 -25.56 7.65
C GLY A 152 4.10 -25.80 9.14
N ALA A 153 3.10 -25.64 9.99
CA ALA A 153 3.09 -26.25 11.31
C ALA A 153 3.05 -27.79 11.14
N ARG A 154 4.21 -28.38 10.85
CA ARG A 154 4.48 -29.81 11.02
C ARG A 154 4.24 -30.13 12.49
N ARG A 155 3.12 -30.81 12.77
CA ARG A 155 3.02 -31.68 13.94
C ARG A 155 3.76 -32.98 13.65
#